data_AF-A0A9D5QNQ5-F1
#
_entry.id   AF-A0A9D5QNQ5-F1
#
_cell.length_a   1.000
_cell.length_b   1.000
_cell.length_c   1.000
_cell.angle_alpha   90.00
_cell.angle_beta   90.00
_cell.angle_gamma   90.00
#
_symmetry.space_group_name_H-M   'P 1'
#
loop_
_entity.id
_entity.type
_entity.pdbx_description
1 polymer ?
#
loop_
_entity_poly.entity_id
_entity_poly.type
_entity_poly.pdbx_seq_one_letter_code
_entity_poly.pdbx_strand_id
1 'polypeptide(L)'
;MSIFLIIISILFWIIAFVCLYGRQTIAPAFSYLAMLMLSFAKENGYPIIPLNTTILIGWLAMTMVVMLSAMLQPEEIRRQTRGMTYLIGGALVGMVLGLLGFSIGDDLNLRYGLMIIATALGTALGFLLYTNTPDGRPVKPGSGHFFRYLLAKGFPTAITVMQLGVVLVLLIALKNVNAL
;
A
#
# COMPACT_ATOMS: atom_id res chain seq x y z
N MET A 1 11.60 -10.41 22.20
CA MET A 1 10.64 -9.31 21.90
C MET A 1 10.46 -9.08 20.40
N SER A 2 11.52 -9.14 19.61
CA SER A 2 11.48 -8.81 18.18
C SER A 2 10.63 -9.76 17.33
N ILE A 3 10.70 -11.08 17.58
CA ILE A 3 9.83 -12.07 16.91
C ILE A 3 8.35 -11.75 17.13
N PHE A 4 7.97 -11.40 18.35
CA PHE A 4 6.60 -11.01 18.68
C PHE A 4 6.14 -9.77 17.91
N LEU A 5 7.00 -8.74 17.79
CA LEU A 5 6.71 -7.54 17.01
C LEU A 5 6.55 -7.84 15.51
N ILE A 6 7.37 -8.75 14.97
CA ILE A 6 7.25 -9.22 13.58
C ILE A 6 5.92 -9.92 13.36
N ILE A 7 5.53 -10.83 14.26
CA ILE A 7 4.24 -11.54 14.16
C ILE A 7 3.08 -10.55 14.20
N ILE A 8 3.09 -9.58 15.13
CA ILE A 8 2.06 -8.55 15.22
C ILE A 8 2.02 -7.70 13.94
N SER A 9 3.17 -7.32 13.40
CA SER A 9 3.26 -6.56 12.15
C SER A 9 2.60 -7.31 10.99
N ILE A 10 2.88 -8.61 10.83
CA ILE A 10 2.25 -9.46 9.82
C ILE A 10 0.73 -9.54 10.03
N LEU A 11 0.28 -9.74 11.27
CA LEU A 11 -1.16 -9.77 11.60
C LEU A 11 -1.84 -8.44 11.24
N PHE A 12 -1.20 -7.31 11.51
CA PHE A 12 -1.74 -6.00 11.11
C PHE A 12 -1.83 -5.83 9.60
N TRP A 13 -0.88 -6.33 8.81
CA TRP A 13 -1.04 -6.33 7.36
C TRP A 13 -2.18 -7.24 6.90
N ILE A 14 -2.31 -8.44 7.45
CA ILE A 14 -3.44 -9.33 7.13
C ILE A 14 -4.76 -8.60 7.40
N ILE A 15 -4.89 -7.96 8.58
CA ILE A 15 -6.07 -7.15 8.93
C ILE A 15 -6.25 -5.99 7.96
N ALA A 16 -5.17 -5.31 7.54
CA ALA A 16 -5.24 -4.22 6.57
C ALA A 16 -5.82 -4.69 5.23
N PHE A 17 -5.34 -5.81 4.69
CA PHE A 17 -5.87 -6.39 3.44
C PHE A 17 -7.33 -6.82 3.57
N VAL A 18 -7.72 -7.42 4.70
CA VAL A 18 -9.13 -7.75 4.99
C VAL A 18 -9.98 -6.49 5.06
N CYS A 19 -9.47 -5.42 5.70
CA CYS A 19 -10.18 -4.15 5.80
C CYS A 19 -10.40 -3.48 4.45
N LEU A 20 -9.56 -3.71 3.43
CA LEU A 20 -9.77 -3.15 2.09
C LEU A 20 -11.13 -3.56 1.50
N TYR A 21 -11.63 -4.77 1.81
CA TYR A 21 -12.93 -5.22 1.31
C TYR A 21 -14.13 -4.57 1.98
N GLY A 22 -14.09 -4.32 3.29
CA GLY A 22 -15.26 -3.84 4.05
C GLY A 22 -15.13 -2.45 4.68
N ARG A 23 -13.94 -2.10 5.16
CA ARG A 23 -13.65 -0.84 5.85
C ARG A 23 -12.37 -0.21 5.27
N GLN A 24 -12.40 0.10 3.99
CA GLN A 24 -11.22 0.58 3.25
C GLN A 24 -10.58 1.84 3.88
N THR A 25 -11.36 2.67 4.58
CA THR A 25 -10.87 3.89 5.21
C THR A 25 -9.92 3.62 6.36
N ILE A 26 -9.95 2.45 7.00
CA ILE A 26 -9.04 2.11 8.12
C ILE A 26 -7.90 1.18 7.69
N ALA A 27 -7.96 0.62 6.47
CA ALA A 27 -6.91 -0.29 5.98
C ALA A 27 -5.52 0.37 5.95
N PRO A 28 -5.34 1.62 5.47
CA PRO A 28 -4.06 2.31 5.52
C PRO A 28 -3.52 2.49 6.96
N ALA A 29 -4.41 2.68 7.95
CA ALA A 29 -3.99 2.80 9.34
C ALA A 29 -3.41 1.50 9.89
N PHE A 30 -4.06 0.35 9.60
CA PHE A 30 -3.53 -0.94 10.03
C PHE A 30 -2.20 -1.28 9.36
N SER A 31 -2.05 -0.97 8.07
CA SER A 31 -0.78 -1.18 7.38
C SER A 31 0.32 -0.23 7.89
N TYR A 32 -0.02 1.01 8.26
CA TYR A 32 0.92 1.90 8.94
C TYR A 32 1.31 1.35 10.32
N LEU A 33 0.35 0.83 11.11
CA LEU A 33 0.63 0.21 12.40
C LEU A 33 1.54 -1.02 12.25
N ALA A 34 1.39 -1.80 11.16
CA ALA A 34 2.31 -2.88 10.85
C ALA A 34 3.75 -2.38 10.69
N MET A 35 3.96 -1.32 9.90
CA MET A 35 5.28 -0.68 9.76
C MET A 35 5.81 -0.12 11.08
N LEU A 36 4.95 0.53 11.86
CA LEU A 36 5.33 1.13 13.15
C LEU A 36 5.76 0.07 14.15
N MET A 37 5.04 -1.06 14.25
CA MET A 37 5.45 -2.16 15.14
C MET A 37 6.79 -2.75 14.71
N LEU A 38 7.04 -2.82 13.40
CA LEU A 38 8.27 -3.36 12.85
C LEU A 38 9.48 -2.45 13.09
N SER A 39 9.28 -1.12 13.20
CA SER A 39 10.38 -0.19 13.50
C SER A 39 10.95 -0.37 14.90
N PHE A 40 10.17 -0.95 15.83
CA PHE A 40 10.63 -1.30 17.18
C PHE A 40 11.35 -2.65 17.24
N ALA A 41 11.34 -3.45 16.17
CA ALA A 41 11.99 -4.75 16.13
C ALA A 41 13.51 -4.60 15.98
N LYS A 42 14.26 -5.06 16.98
CA LYS A 42 15.73 -4.94 17.04
C LYS A 42 16.41 -6.28 17.23
N GLU A 43 17.59 -6.46 16.67
CA GLU A 43 18.45 -7.62 16.88
C GLU A 43 19.85 -7.12 17.26
N ASN A 44 20.39 -7.62 18.37
CA ASN A 44 21.70 -7.21 18.90
C ASN A 44 21.87 -5.68 19.07
N GLY A 45 20.78 -4.96 19.38
CA GLY A 45 20.77 -3.50 19.55
C GLY A 45 20.54 -2.70 18.26
N TYR A 46 20.60 -3.35 17.09
CA TYR A 46 20.38 -2.73 15.78
C TYR A 46 18.95 -2.97 15.29
N PRO A 47 18.33 -2.03 14.53
CA PRO A 47 17.02 -2.27 13.94
C PRO A 47 17.11 -3.39 12.89
N ILE A 48 16.15 -4.33 12.90
CA ILE A 48 16.08 -5.41 11.89
C ILE A 48 15.81 -4.81 10.51
N ILE A 49 14.96 -3.77 10.46
CA ILE A 49 14.66 -3.02 9.25
C ILE A 49 14.85 -1.53 9.57
N PRO A 50 15.64 -0.77 8.80
CA PRO A 50 15.98 0.63 9.09
C PRO A 50 14.83 1.58 8.75
N LEU A 51 13.69 1.42 9.44
CA LEU A 51 12.55 2.33 9.39
C LEU A 51 12.86 3.55 10.28
N ASN A 52 13.40 4.59 9.67
CA ASN A 52 13.72 5.83 10.39
C ASN A 52 12.46 6.68 10.65
N THR A 53 12.61 7.67 11.54
CA THR A 53 11.52 8.58 11.91
C THR A 53 10.95 9.36 10.71
N THR A 54 11.80 9.73 9.75
CA THR A 54 11.38 10.47 8.54
C THR A 54 10.43 9.63 7.66
N ILE A 55 10.76 8.36 7.43
CA ILE A 55 9.91 7.41 6.70
C ILE A 55 8.59 7.26 7.43
N LEU A 56 8.61 7.01 8.75
CA LEU A 56 7.39 6.82 9.54
C LEU A 56 6.49 8.06 9.51
N ILE A 57 7.03 9.27 9.73
CA ILE A 57 6.25 10.51 9.70
C ILE A 57 5.69 10.77 8.29
N GLY A 58 6.48 10.55 7.24
CA GLY A 58 6.03 10.70 5.85
C GLY A 58 4.86 9.78 5.52
N TRP A 59 4.95 8.50 5.89
CA TRP A 59 3.87 7.54 5.65
C TRP A 59 2.66 7.77 6.55
N LEU A 60 2.85 8.27 7.78
CA LEU A 60 1.75 8.71 8.64
C LEU A 60 0.97 9.87 7.99
N ALA A 61 1.67 10.89 7.50
CA ALA A 61 1.04 12.02 6.83
C ALA A 61 0.24 11.57 5.59
N MET A 62 0.82 10.72 4.74
CA MET A 62 0.13 10.16 3.57
C MET A 62 -1.08 9.32 3.96
N THR A 63 -0.97 8.52 5.03
CA THR A 63 -2.08 7.74 5.60
C THR A 63 -3.24 8.64 6.00
N MET A 64 -2.95 9.69 6.77
CA MET A 64 -3.97 10.64 7.23
C MET A 64 -4.66 11.34 6.06
N VAL A 65 -3.88 11.84 5.09
CA VAL A 65 -4.42 12.53 3.91
C VAL A 65 -5.34 11.61 3.11
N VAL A 66 -4.93 10.36 2.87
CA VAL A 66 -5.74 9.40 2.11
C VAL A 66 -6.97 8.95 2.88
N MET A 67 -6.87 8.73 4.19
CA MET A 67 -8.02 8.41 5.02
C MET A 67 -9.06 9.54 5.01
N LEU A 68 -8.62 10.78 5.21
CA LEU A 68 -9.50 11.95 5.14
C LEU A 68 -10.12 12.11 3.76
N SER A 69 -9.32 12.00 2.70
CA SER A 69 -9.79 12.10 1.31
C SER A 69 -10.85 11.04 1.00
N ALA A 70 -10.66 9.81 1.48
CA ALA A 70 -11.61 8.73 1.32
C ALA A 70 -12.88 8.93 2.17
N MET A 71 -12.78 9.53 3.36
CA MET A 71 -13.92 9.85 4.22
C MET A 71 -14.81 10.95 3.64
N LEU A 72 -14.22 11.91 2.92
CA LEU A 72 -14.96 13.00 2.24
C LEU A 72 -15.71 12.52 0.99
N GLN A 73 -15.50 11.29 0.53
CA GLN A 73 -16.24 10.75 -0.60
C GLN A 73 -17.67 10.32 -0.20
N PRO A 74 -18.64 10.34 -1.14
CA PRO A 74 -20.01 9.92 -0.88
C PRO A 74 -20.11 8.53 -0.25
N GLU A 75 -21.00 8.38 0.74
CA GLU A 75 -21.16 7.13 1.50
C GLU A 75 -21.55 5.95 0.60
N GLU A 76 -22.37 6.19 -0.42
CA GLU A 76 -22.77 5.22 -1.43
C GLU A 76 -21.55 4.56 -2.12
N ILE A 77 -20.53 5.37 -2.42
CA ILE A 77 -19.29 4.91 -3.07
C ILE A 77 -18.38 4.21 -2.05
N ARG A 78 -18.39 4.67 -0.79
CA ARG A 78 -17.56 4.10 0.28
C ARG A 78 -18.04 2.72 0.73
N ARG A 79 -19.35 2.51 0.85
CA ARG A 79 -19.96 1.27 1.37
C ARG A 79 -19.93 0.10 0.39
N GLN A 80 -19.93 0.36 -0.91
CA GLN A 80 -19.85 -0.72 -1.90
C GLN A 80 -18.50 -1.44 -1.83
N THR A 81 -18.48 -2.74 -2.07
CA THR A 81 -17.26 -3.59 -2.08
C THR A 81 -16.85 -4.01 -3.49
N ARG A 82 -17.65 -3.63 -4.49
CA ARG A 82 -17.45 -3.98 -5.89
C ARG A 82 -16.12 -3.43 -6.39
N GLY A 83 -15.39 -4.20 -7.19
CA GLY A 83 -14.13 -3.78 -7.81
C GLY A 83 -12.88 -3.85 -6.92
N MET A 84 -13.02 -4.14 -5.62
CA MET A 84 -11.88 -4.17 -4.70
C MET A 84 -10.82 -5.21 -5.09
N THR A 85 -11.22 -6.41 -5.53
CA THR A 85 -10.26 -7.44 -5.95
C THR A 85 -9.38 -6.98 -7.11
N TYR A 86 -9.94 -6.22 -8.06
CA TYR A 86 -9.18 -5.69 -9.20
C TYR A 86 -8.20 -4.60 -8.77
N LEU A 87 -8.61 -3.71 -7.86
CA LEU A 87 -7.75 -2.69 -7.27
C LEU A 87 -6.59 -3.30 -6.48
N ILE A 88 -6.90 -4.25 -5.59
CA ILE A 88 -5.91 -4.92 -4.72
C ILE A 88 -4.97 -5.75 -5.58
N GLY A 89 -5.51 -6.55 -6.51
CA GLY A 89 -4.70 -7.36 -7.42
C GLY A 89 -3.79 -6.50 -8.30
N GLY A 90 -4.32 -5.43 -8.88
CA GLY A 90 -3.55 -4.48 -9.66
C GLY A 90 -2.45 -3.81 -8.83
N ALA A 91 -2.74 -3.39 -7.60
CA ALA A 91 -1.77 -2.80 -6.68
C ALA A 91 -0.65 -3.78 -6.33
N LEU A 92 -0.98 -5.03 -5.98
CA LEU A 92 0.00 -6.08 -5.66
C LEU A 92 0.89 -6.42 -6.85
N VAL A 93 0.31 -6.60 -8.04
CA VAL A 93 1.08 -6.85 -9.26
C VAL A 93 1.98 -5.65 -9.56
N GLY A 94 1.47 -4.43 -9.44
CA GLY A 94 2.24 -3.19 -9.59
C GLY A 94 3.42 -3.10 -8.61
N MET A 95 3.20 -3.43 -7.34
CA MET A 95 4.25 -3.47 -6.32
C MET A 95 5.33 -4.49 -6.68
N VAL A 96 4.95 -5.72 -7.04
CA VAL A 96 5.89 -6.77 -7.42
C VAL A 96 6.71 -6.36 -8.64
N LEU A 97 6.09 -5.78 -9.66
CA LEU A 97 6.79 -5.25 -10.83
C LEU A 97 7.72 -4.09 -10.45
N GLY A 98 7.30 -3.21 -9.54
CA GLY A 98 8.14 -2.12 -9.03
C GLY A 98 9.37 -2.62 -8.26
N LEU A 99 9.25 -3.73 -7.54
CA LEU A 99 10.37 -4.40 -6.87
C LEU A 99 11.38 -4.97 -7.88
N LEU A 100 11.02 -5.19 -9.15
CA LEU A 100 12.01 -5.54 -10.18
C LEU A 100 13.01 -4.42 -10.48
N GLY A 101 12.76 -3.19 -9.98
CA GLY A 101 13.69 -2.07 -10.05
C GLY A 101 15.07 -2.35 -9.42
N PHE A 102 15.17 -3.34 -8.53
CA PHE A 102 16.46 -3.85 -8.04
C PHE A 102 17.39 -4.39 -9.14
N SER A 103 16.84 -4.73 -10.32
CA SER A 103 17.62 -5.21 -11.48
C SER A 103 18.18 -4.07 -12.34
N ILE A 104 17.80 -2.81 -12.07
CA ILE A 104 18.09 -1.66 -12.94
C ILE A 104 19.16 -0.76 -12.33
N GLY A 105 19.20 -0.60 -11.01
CA GLY A 105 20.20 0.26 -10.35
C GLY A 105 20.29 0.09 -8.84
N ASP A 106 21.33 0.70 -8.27
CA ASP A 106 21.69 0.57 -6.85
C ASP A 106 21.14 1.66 -5.93
N ASP A 107 20.63 2.75 -6.51
CA ASP A 107 20.05 3.84 -5.72
C ASP A 107 18.76 3.41 -5.02
N LEU A 108 18.76 3.52 -3.69
CA LEU A 108 17.62 3.22 -2.84
C LEU A 108 16.43 4.14 -3.14
N ASN A 109 16.68 5.42 -3.45
CA ASN A 109 15.62 6.37 -3.77
C ASN A 109 14.92 6.01 -5.07
N LEU A 110 15.68 5.60 -6.08
CA LEU A 110 15.14 5.08 -7.33
C LEU A 110 14.27 3.84 -7.10
N ARG A 111 14.73 2.89 -6.28
CA ARG A 111 13.97 1.67 -5.94
C ARG A 111 12.64 1.98 -5.26
N TYR A 112 12.62 2.93 -4.33
CA TYR A 112 11.37 3.42 -3.74
C TYR A 112 10.45 4.07 -4.76
N GLY A 113 10.99 4.96 -5.59
CA GLY A 113 10.22 5.66 -6.62
C GLY A 113 9.57 4.69 -7.60
N LEU A 114 10.32 3.70 -8.09
CA LEU A 114 9.80 2.65 -8.97
C LEU A 114 8.71 1.82 -8.29
N MET A 115 8.91 1.40 -7.04
CA MET A 115 7.90 0.66 -6.28
C MET A 115 6.60 1.47 -6.11
N ILE A 116 6.70 2.74 -5.72
CA ILE A 116 5.54 3.62 -5.52
C ILE A 116 4.81 3.84 -6.86
N ILE A 117 5.52 4.26 -7.91
CA ILE A 117 4.91 4.55 -9.22
C ILE A 117 4.26 3.29 -9.80
N ALA A 118 4.96 2.15 -9.77
CA ALA A 118 4.42 0.90 -10.30
C ALA A 118 3.19 0.41 -9.50
N THR A 119 3.20 0.55 -8.17
CA THR A 119 2.02 0.23 -7.33
C THR A 119 0.83 1.14 -7.65
N ALA A 120 1.07 2.45 -7.81
CA ALA A 120 0.03 3.42 -8.17
C ALA A 120 -0.55 3.12 -9.56
N LEU A 121 0.30 2.89 -10.55
CA LEU A 121 -0.10 2.52 -11.91
C LEU A 121 -0.84 1.19 -11.92
N GLY A 122 -0.35 0.18 -11.21
CA GLY A 122 -1.02 -1.11 -11.06
C GLY A 122 -2.41 -0.97 -10.46
N THR A 123 -2.56 -0.13 -9.42
CA THR A 123 -3.87 0.16 -8.83
C THR A 123 -4.81 0.82 -9.85
N ALA A 124 -4.32 1.81 -10.61
CA ALA A 124 -5.09 2.51 -11.62
C ALA A 124 -5.48 1.60 -12.80
N LEU A 125 -4.56 0.75 -13.28
CA LEU A 125 -4.82 -0.23 -14.33
C LEU A 125 -5.80 -1.31 -13.86
N GLY A 126 -5.68 -1.77 -12.61
CA GLY A 126 -6.65 -2.67 -11.98
C GLY A 126 -8.04 -2.03 -11.92
N PHE A 127 -8.11 -0.75 -11.58
CA PHE A 127 -9.37 0.00 -11.64
C PHE A 127 -9.94 0.06 -13.07
N LEU A 128 -9.12 0.41 -14.06
CA LEU A 128 -9.53 0.48 -15.46
C LEU A 128 -10.04 -0.87 -15.96
N LEU A 129 -9.38 -1.97 -15.58
CA LEU A 129 -9.86 -3.32 -15.88
C LEU A 129 -11.25 -3.57 -15.28
N TYR A 130 -11.46 -3.17 -14.03
CA TYR A 130 -12.78 -3.26 -13.39
C TYR A 130 -13.85 -2.44 -14.13
N THR A 131 -13.52 -1.24 -14.65
CA THR A 131 -14.51 -0.43 -15.37
C THR A 131 -15.09 -1.11 -16.62
N ASN A 132 -14.38 -2.10 -17.18
CA ASN A 132 -14.87 -2.89 -18.31
C ASN A 132 -15.89 -3.98 -17.92
N THR A 133 -16.02 -4.30 -16.64
CA THR A 133 -17.02 -5.26 -16.15
C THR A 133 -18.43 -4.63 -16.12
N PRO A 134 -19.51 -5.43 -16.15
CA PRO A 134 -20.88 -4.92 -16.05
C PRO A 134 -21.09 -4.03 -14.82
N ASP A 135 -20.56 -4.44 -13.66
CA ASP A 135 -20.67 -3.71 -12.39
C ASP A 135 -19.79 -2.45 -12.32
N GLY A 136 -18.74 -2.38 -13.14
CA GLY A 136 -17.83 -1.24 -13.22
C GLY A 136 -18.27 -0.13 -14.18
N ARG A 137 -19.30 -0.36 -15.01
CA ARG A 137 -19.82 0.64 -15.96
C ARG A 137 -20.17 1.99 -15.34
N PRO A 138 -20.79 2.06 -14.14
CA PRO A 138 -21.13 3.35 -13.52
C PRO A 138 -19.92 4.21 -13.13
N VAL A 139 -18.72 3.61 -13.04
CA VAL A 139 -17.50 4.29 -12.61
C VAL A 139 -16.47 4.40 -13.74
N LYS A 140 -16.90 4.25 -14.99
CA LYS A 140 -16.06 4.43 -16.18
C LYS A 140 -15.52 5.87 -16.31
N PRO A 141 -14.38 6.07 -16.99
CA PRO A 141 -13.94 7.39 -17.39
C PRO A 141 -15.07 8.15 -18.08
N GLY A 142 -15.31 9.41 -17.67
CA GLY A 142 -16.43 10.22 -18.18
C GLY A 142 -17.74 10.09 -17.41
N SER A 143 -17.89 9.17 -16.44
CA SER A 143 -19.13 9.00 -15.67
C SER A 143 -19.36 10.01 -14.54
N GLY A 144 -18.41 10.92 -14.27
CA GLY A 144 -18.41 11.81 -13.11
C GLY A 144 -18.09 11.12 -11.77
N HIS A 145 -18.21 9.79 -11.69
CA HIS A 145 -17.89 8.99 -10.50
C HIS A 145 -16.49 8.39 -10.51
N PHE A 146 -15.79 8.41 -11.66
CA PHE A 146 -14.44 7.83 -11.83
C PHE A 146 -13.46 8.26 -10.73
N PHE A 147 -13.22 9.58 -10.60
CA PHE A 147 -12.27 10.10 -9.61
C PHE A 147 -12.75 9.94 -8.18
N ARG A 148 -14.06 10.06 -7.93
CA ARG A 148 -14.64 9.83 -6.59
C ARG A 148 -14.41 8.40 -6.14
N TYR A 149 -14.57 7.43 -7.04
CA TYR A 149 -14.29 6.03 -6.77
C TYR A 149 -12.80 5.78 -6.56
N LEU A 150 -11.93 6.37 -7.40
CA LEU A 150 -10.48 6.25 -7.26
C LEU A 150 -9.97 6.83 -5.93
N LEU A 151 -10.48 7.99 -5.53
CA LEU A 151 -10.16 8.62 -4.23
C LEU A 151 -10.72 7.82 -3.06
N ALA A 152 -11.94 7.28 -3.18
CA ALA A 152 -12.56 6.51 -2.11
C ALA A 152 -11.84 5.18 -1.88
N LYS A 153 -11.44 4.48 -2.95
CA LYS A 153 -11.03 3.07 -2.89
C LYS A 153 -9.62 2.83 -3.41
N GLY A 154 -9.27 3.43 -4.53
CA GLY A 154 -7.96 3.29 -5.15
C GLY A 154 -6.85 3.84 -4.25
N PHE A 155 -7.01 5.05 -3.73
CA PHE A 155 -5.99 5.69 -2.88
C PHE A 155 -5.73 4.90 -1.60
N PRO A 156 -6.75 4.50 -0.80
CA PRO A 156 -6.52 3.64 0.35
C PRO A 156 -5.85 2.31 -0.01
N THR A 157 -6.24 1.69 -1.14
CA THR A 157 -5.63 0.44 -1.61
C THR A 157 -4.15 0.65 -1.95
N ALA A 158 -3.84 1.68 -2.73
CA ALA A 158 -2.47 2.00 -3.14
C ALA A 158 -1.57 2.25 -1.93
N ILE A 159 -1.98 3.10 -0.98
CA ILE A 159 -1.17 3.39 0.22
C ILE A 159 -0.96 2.14 1.08
N THR A 160 -2.01 1.33 1.28
CA THR A 160 -1.91 0.08 2.06
C THR A 160 -0.86 -0.86 1.45
N VAL A 161 -0.86 -1.02 0.13
CA VAL A 161 0.10 -1.89 -0.56
C VAL A 161 1.50 -1.26 -0.63
N MET A 162 1.61 0.05 -0.85
CA MET A 162 2.90 0.76 -0.88
C MET A 162 3.63 0.67 0.46
N GLN A 163 2.92 0.75 1.58
CA GLN A 163 3.50 0.61 2.92
C GLN A 163 4.14 -0.76 3.14
N LEU A 164 3.49 -1.83 2.68
CA LEU A 164 4.11 -3.16 2.60
C LEU A 164 5.33 -3.13 1.66
N GLY A 165 5.18 -2.53 0.49
CA GLY A 165 6.24 -2.38 -0.50
C GLY A 165 7.49 -1.69 0.04
N VAL A 166 7.35 -0.64 0.86
CA VAL A 166 8.47 0.06 1.52
C VAL A 166 9.29 -0.90 2.37
N VAL A 167 8.62 -1.72 3.17
CA VAL A 167 9.29 -2.71 4.00
C VAL A 167 9.99 -3.76 3.13
N LEU A 168 9.34 -4.21 2.04
CA LEU A 168 9.96 -5.17 1.11
C LEU A 168 11.19 -4.58 0.42
N VAL A 169 11.16 -3.31 -0.02
CA VAL A 169 12.33 -2.62 -0.58
C VAL A 169 13.47 -2.64 0.43
N LEU A 170 13.23 -2.23 1.68
CA LEU A 170 14.27 -2.24 2.71
C LEU A 170 14.81 -3.63 3.00
N LEU A 171 13.93 -4.61 3.12
CA LEU A 171 14.30 -5.99 3.43
C LEU A 171 15.16 -6.60 2.32
N ILE A 172 14.79 -6.40 1.05
CA ILE A 172 15.57 -6.89 -0.10
C ILE A 172 16.91 -6.15 -0.18
N ALA A 173 16.92 -4.84 0.04
CA ALA A 173 18.15 -4.05 0.04
C ALA A 173 19.14 -4.53 1.11
N LEU A 174 18.67 -4.75 2.34
CA LEU A 174 19.49 -5.31 3.42
C LEU A 174 20.05 -6.68 3.07
N LYS A 175 19.22 -7.57 2.52
CA LYS A 175 19.66 -8.90 2.12
C LYS A 175 20.76 -8.85 1.05
N ASN A 176 20.61 -7.96 0.06
CA ASN A 176 21.61 -7.81 -1.00
C ASN A 176 22.94 -7.27 -0.46
N VAL A 177 22.92 -6.38 0.54
CA VAL A 177 24.13 -5.89 1.21
C VAL A 177 24.83 -7.01 2.00
N ASN A 178 24.06 -7.83 2.72
CA ASN A 178 24.61 -8.92 3.54
C ASN A 178 25.03 -10.17 2.74
N ALA A 179 24.74 -10.22 1.43
CA ALA A 179 25.15 -11.29 0.54
C ALA A 179 26.50 -11.01 -0.16
N LEU A 180 27.07 -9.83 0.06
CA LEU A 180 28.44 -9.42 -0.31
C LEU A 180 29.39 -9.65 0.87
#